data_AF-A0A7S2A119-F1
#
_entry.id   AF-A0A7S2A119-F1
#
_cell.length_a   1.000
_cell.length_b   1.000
_cell.length_c   1.000
_cell.angle_alpha   90.00
_cell.angle_beta   90.00
_cell.angle_gamma   90.00
#
_symmetry.space_group_name_H-M   'P 1'
#
loop_
_entity.id
_entity.type
_entity.pdbx_description
1 polymer ?
#
loop_
_entity_poly.entity_id
_entity_poly.type
_entity_poly.pdbx_seq_one_letter_code
_entity_poly.pdbx_strand_id
1 'polypeptide(L)'
;DPSSSENEEESSPCGRTNTNATKSRRGPYKNKATGVYYKTYDDYFRDVVPPSLDVEGLCHSYNSHWMFRHSKDYVDGGMDLDQNDDQAVIFPCTALAVAKIVESCHWLYDHSSPIGTRLEGTVVTIINRSEILGRPLAAMLANDGAIVYSIDVDSTLLFQSGGKMKYLTGPEATVEHCVKNSSVVVTGVPSEDFNIPAQWIRFGSTVINVASEINVDEEELRDVPGVFYVPQVGKITVALLEHNLMLLHRRFHAQTTE
;
A
#
# COMPACT_ATOMS: atom_id res chain seq x y z
N ASP A 1 4.88 68.00 38.26
CA ASP A 1 3.86 67.26 39.01
C ASP A 1 2.74 68.18 39.45
N PRO A 2 1.45 67.81 39.31
CA PRO A 2 0.93 66.49 38.97
C PRO A 2 0.04 66.44 37.71
N SER A 3 -0.03 65.24 37.15
CA SER A 3 -0.96 64.77 36.12
C SER A 3 -2.26 64.24 36.77
N SER A 4 -3.41 64.68 36.28
CA SER A 4 -4.77 64.17 36.57
C SER A 4 -5.62 64.48 35.33
N SER A 5 -6.04 63.51 34.51
CA SER A 5 -7.16 62.55 34.67
C SER A 5 -8.39 63.01 33.90
N GLU A 6 -8.82 62.22 32.91
CA GLU A 6 -10.20 62.03 32.40
C GLU A 6 -10.09 61.01 31.25
N ASN A 7 -10.29 59.72 31.50
CA ASN A 7 -11.53 58.93 31.39
C ASN A 7 -12.11 58.87 29.97
N GLU A 8 -12.10 57.68 29.36
CA GLU A 8 -13.20 57.21 28.48
C GLU A 8 -13.19 55.67 28.32
N GLU A 9 -14.15 55.07 29.04
CA GLU A 9 -14.97 53.87 28.81
C GLU A 9 -14.44 52.60 28.12
N GLU A 10 -14.41 51.53 28.93
CA GLU A 10 -14.52 50.13 28.52
C GLU A 10 -15.92 49.81 27.93
N SER A 11 -15.95 49.15 26.76
CA SER A 11 -17.03 48.21 26.43
C SER A 11 -16.52 47.07 25.52
N SER A 12 -16.44 45.87 26.10
CA SER A 12 -16.48 44.57 25.40
C SER A 12 -17.93 44.06 25.36
N PRO A 13 -18.29 42.94 24.70
CA PRO A 13 -17.65 42.21 23.58
C PRO A 13 -18.65 41.94 22.43
N CYS A 14 -18.21 41.80 21.17
CA CYS A 14 -19.08 41.24 20.14
C CYS A 14 -18.34 40.34 19.13
N GLY A 15 -18.71 39.06 19.14
CA GLY A 15 -18.84 38.24 17.93
C GLY A 15 -17.57 37.70 17.29
N ARG A 16 -16.93 36.69 17.90
CA ARG A 16 -16.16 35.71 17.11
C ARG A 16 -17.15 34.89 16.28
N THR A 17 -17.25 35.21 14.99
CA THR A 17 -18.00 34.40 14.02
C THR A 17 -17.29 33.08 13.79
N ASN A 18 -17.93 32.04 14.30
CA ASN A 18 -17.59 30.64 14.10
C ASN A 18 -17.84 30.29 12.62
N THR A 19 -16.82 30.36 11.77
CA THR A 19 -16.91 29.83 10.40
C THR A 19 -16.59 28.34 10.43
N ASN A 20 -17.60 27.56 10.76
CA ASN A 20 -17.68 26.14 10.41
C ASN A 20 -17.70 26.02 8.87
N ALA A 21 -16.55 26.17 8.24
CA ALA A 21 -16.33 25.70 6.88
C ALA A 21 -16.06 24.20 6.98
N THR A 22 -17.12 23.41 6.84
CA THR A 22 -17.03 21.99 6.48
C THR A 22 -16.22 21.90 5.20
N LYS A 23 -14.90 21.70 5.31
CA LYS A 23 -14.02 21.40 4.17
C LYS A 23 -14.65 20.22 3.44
N SER A 24 -15.10 20.49 2.22
CA SER A 24 -15.58 19.47 1.29
C SER A 24 -14.58 18.30 1.29
N ARG A 25 -15.03 17.10 1.68
CA ARG A 25 -14.25 15.84 1.63
C ARG A 25 -13.89 15.41 0.20
N ARG A 26 -14.17 16.24 -0.81
CA ARG A 26 -13.93 15.97 -2.23
C ARG A 26 -12.62 16.65 -2.63
N GLY A 27 -11.72 15.89 -3.26
CA GLY A 27 -10.43 16.41 -3.71
C GLY A 27 -10.59 17.55 -4.74
N PRO A 28 -9.55 18.38 -4.96
CA PRO A 28 -9.69 19.63 -5.72
C PRO A 28 -9.90 19.43 -7.23
N TYR A 29 -9.66 18.23 -7.77
CA TYR A 29 -9.70 17.98 -9.21
C TYR A 29 -10.97 17.24 -9.60
N LYS A 30 -11.77 17.78 -10.53
CA LYS A 30 -13.02 17.13 -11.00
C LYS A 30 -12.86 16.62 -12.43
N ASN A 31 -13.03 15.32 -12.64
CA ASN A 31 -13.18 14.78 -13.99
C ASN A 31 -14.54 15.23 -14.56
N LYS A 32 -14.50 15.98 -15.67
CA LYS A 32 -15.70 16.57 -16.29
C LYS A 32 -16.62 15.52 -16.93
N ALA A 33 -16.08 14.39 -17.36
CA ALA A 33 -16.84 13.30 -17.99
C ALA A 33 -17.54 12.42 -16.96
N THR A 34 -16.86 12.07 -15.87
CA THR A 34 -17.40 11.13 -14.86
C THR A 34 -17.98 11.82 -13.62
N GLY A 35 -17.65 13.10 -13.40
CA GLY A 35 -18.06 13.85 -12.22
C GLY A 35 -17.30 13.49 -10.93
N VAL A 36 -16.34 12.56 -11.00
CA VAL A 36 -15.51 12.09 -9.88
C VAL A 36 -14.50 13.17 -9.46
N TYR A 37 -14.26 13.29 -8.16
CA TYR A 37 -13.29 14.21 -7.58
C TYR A 37 -12.02 13.47 -7.11
N TYR A 38 -10.86 13.96 -7.50
CA TYR A 38 -9.53 13.40 -7.25
C TYR A 38 -8.73 14.27 -6.29
N LYS A 39 -7.90 13.63 -5.45
CA LYS A 39 -7.06 14.33 -4.46
C LYS A 39 -5.81 14.93 -5.11
N THR A 40 -5.21 14.23 -6.07
CA THR A 40 -4.02 14.65 -6.81
C THR A 40 -4.27 14.59 -8.33
N TYR A 41 -3.44 15.28 -9.11
CA TYR A 41 -3.43 15.10 -10.58
C TYR A 41 -3.01 13.68 -10.97
N ASP A 42 -2.13 13.05 -10.20
CA ASP A 42 -1.69 11.69 -10.46
C ASP A 42 -2.83 10.68 -10.30
N ASP A 43 -3.72 10.86 -9.31
CA ASP A 43 -4.93 10.04 -9.19
C ASP A 43 -5.83 10.20 -10.42
N TYR A 44 -5.93 11.42 -10.95
CA TYR A 44 -6.71 11.69 -12.16
C TYR A 44 -6.09 11.01 -13.39
N PHE A 45 -4.77 11.16 -13.61
CA PHE A 45 -4.11 10.60 -14.78
C PHE A 45 -4.16 9.07 -14.80
N ARG A 46 -4.02 8.42 -13.64
CA ARG A 46 -4.19 6.96 -13.52
C ARG A 46 -5.57 6.48 -13.95
N ASP A 47 -6.61 7.24 -13.62
CA ASP A 47 -7.99 6.91 -13.97
C ASP A 47 -8.38 7.24 -15.42
N VAL A 48 -7.57 8.05 -16.12
CA VAL A 48 -7.80 8.35 -17.54
C VAL A 48 -7.37 7.17 -18.43
N VAL A 49 -6.42 6.34 -17.96
CA VAL A 49 -5.99 5.16 -18.70
C VAL A 49 -7.09 4.08 -18.59
N PRO A 50 -7.60 3.57 -19.73
CA PRO A 50 -8.61 2.52 -19.69
C PRO A 50 -8.02 1.21 -19.14
N PRO A 51 -8.76 0.42 -18.34
CA PRO A 51 -8.25 -0.82 -17.75
C PRO A 51 -7.67 -1.82 -18.75
N SER A 52 -8.17 -1.84 -19.99
CA SER A 52 -7.65 -2.72 -21.06
C SER A 52 -6.26 -2.36 -21.57
N LEU A 53 -5.75 -1.17 -21.25
CA LEU A 53 -4.42 -0.67 -21.64
C LEU A 53 -3.53 -0.34 -20.44
N ASP A 54 -4.03 -0.55 -19.22
CA ASP A 54 -3.36 -0.19 -17.98
C ASP A 54 -2.42 -1.31 -17.51
N VAL A 55 -1.21 -1.34 -18.10
CA VAL A 55 -0.17 -2.33 -17.78
C VAL A 55 0.36 -2.24 -16.35
N GLU A 56 0.25 -1.07 -15.72
CA GLU A 56 0.67 -0.91 -14.33
C GLU A 56 -0.42 -1.32 -13.34
N GLY A 57 -1.67 -1.45 -13.81
CA GLY A 57 -2.82 -1.81 -12.98
C GLY A 57 -3.06 -0.77 -11.91
N LEU A 58 -3.17 0.52 -12.26
CA LEU A 58 -3.34 1.63 -11.32
C LEU A 58 -4.72 2.31 -11.39
N CYS A 59 -5.52 2.01 -12.42
CA CYS A 59 -6.84 2.56 -12.62
C CYS A 59 -7.79 2.18 -11.47
N HIS A 60 -8.30 3.18 -10.76
CA HIS A 60 -9.07 3.00 -9.53
C HIS A 60 -10.40 2.28 -9.75
N SER A 61 -11.04 2.56 -10.90
CA SER A 61 -12.33 1.97 -11.29
C SER A 61 -12.28 0.44 -11.37
N TYR A 62 -11.11 -0.10 -11.71
CA TYR A 62 -10.84 -1.53 -11.76
C TYR A 62 -10.26 -2.04 -10.43
N ASN A 63 -9.20 -1.41 -9.91
CA ASN A 63 -8.48 -1.90 -8.73
C ASN A 63 -9.33 -2.06 -7.47
N SER A 64 -10.23 -1.12 -7.18
CA SER A 64 -10.97 -1.11 -5.92
C SER A 64 -12.02 -2.23 -5.80
N HIS A 65 -12.64 -2.63 -6.92
CA HIS A 65 -13.67 -3.66 -6.94
C HIS A 65 -13.12 -5.08 -7.09
N TRP A 66 -12.06 -5.24 -7.89
CA TRP A 66 -11.54 -6.57 -8.25
C TRP A 66 -10.55 -7.09 -7.22
N MET A 67 -9.66 -6.24 -6.68
CA MET A 67 -8.59 -6.67 -5.80
C MET A 67 -9.04 -7.27 -4.46
N PHE A 68 -10.18 -6.83 -3.91
CA PHE A 68 -10.73 -7.41 -2.68
C PHE A 68 -11.61 -8.65 -2.92
N ARG A 69 -12.07 -8.86 -4.16
CA ARG A 69 -12.94 -9.99 -4.54
C ARG A 69 -12.17 -11.17 -5.14
N HIS A 70 -11.11 -10.87 -5.87
CA HIS A 70 -10.32 -11.79 -6.69
C HIS A 70 -8.86 -11.89 -6.24
N SER A 71 -8.54 -11.45 -5.03
CA SER A 71 -7.22 -11.64 -4.44
C SER A 71 -6.79 -13.12 -4.36
N LYS A 72 -7.75 -14.05 -4.34
CA LYS A 72 -7.48 -15.49 -4.43
C LYS A 72 -6.87 -15.88 -5.79
N ASP A 73 -7.16 -15.13 -6.84
CA ASP A 73 -6.70 -15.42 -8.20
C ASP A 73 -5.20 -15.09 -8.36
N TYR A 74 -4.63 -14.20 -7.52
CA TYR A 74 -3.17 -14.07 -7.42
C TYR A 74 -2.51 -15.33 -6.86
N VAL A 75 -3.21 -16.04 -5.96
CA VAL A 75 -2.68 -17.20 -5.24
C VAL A 75 -2.90 -18.50 -6.04
N ASP A 76 -4.01 -18.57 -6.79
CA ASP A 76 -4.40 -19.70 -7.67
C ASP A 76 -3.74 -19.61 -9.05
N GLY A 77 -3.63 -18.38 -9.58
CA GLY A 77 -2.87 -18.09 -10.79
C GLY A 77 -1.38 -18.06 -10.48
N GLY A 78 -0.73 -19.22 -10.55
CA GLY A 78 0.60 -19.24 -11.15
C GLY A 78 0.56 -18.34 -12.40
N MET A 79 1.65 -17.66 -12.75
CA MET A 79 1.74 -16.89 -14.01
C MET A 79 1.68 -17.81 -15.25
N ASP A 80 0.85 -18.86 -15.22
CA ASP A 80 0.44 -19.68 -16.34
C ASP A 80 -0.44 -18.82 -17.24
N LEU A 81 0.31 -18.08 -18.03
CA LEU A 81 0.00 -17.46 -19.31
C LEU A 81 -0.88 -18.31 -20.24
N ASP A 82 -1.05 -19.61 -19.98
CA ASP A 82 -1.81 -20.56 -20.81
C ASP A 82 -3.26 -20.78 -20.35
N GLN A 83 -3.68 -20.20 -19.22
CA GLN A 83 -5.09 -20.20 -18.87
C GLN A 83 -5.83 -19.08 -19.62
N ASN A 84 -6.73 -19.46 -20.54
CA ASN A 84 -7.73 -18.58 -21.16
C ASN A 84 -8.74 -18.15 -20.10
N ASP A 85 -8.31 -17.36 -19.13
CA ASP A 85 -9.20 -16.82 -18.12
C ASP A 85 -9.49 -15.36 -18.44
N ASP A 86 -10.65 -15.13 -19.06
CA ASP A 86 -11.22 -13.79 -19.28
C ASP A 86 -11.41 -13.02 -17.95
N GLN A 87 -11.26 -13.67 -16.80
CA GLN A 87 -11.35 -13.07 -15.46
C GLN A 87 -10.00 -12.76 -14.79
N ALA A 88 -8.86 -13.05 -15.42
CA ALA A 88 -7.56 -12.78 -14.80
C ALA A 88 -7.47 -11.31 -14.32
N VAL A 89 -6.93 -11.07 -13.13
CA VAL A 89 -6.85 -9.70 -12.57
C VAL A 89 -5.51 -9.08 -12.91
N ILE A 90 -5.51 -7.83 -13.40
CA ILE A 90 -4.29 -7.03 -13.48
C ILE A 90 -4.05 -6.42 -12.10
N PHE A 91 -3.00 -6.89 -11.41
CA PHE A 91 -2.59 -6.34 -10.12
C PHE A 91 -1.62 -5.17 -10.31
N PRO A 92 -1.62 -4.18 -9.39
CA PRO A 92 -0.61 -3.14 -9.37
C PRO A 92 0.80 -3.74 -9.40
N CYS A 93 1.59 -3.47 -10.46
CA CYS A 93 2.83 -4.20 -10.73
C CYS A 93 3.85 -4.11 -9.58
N THR A 94 3.88 -2.99 -8.84
CA THR A 94 4.76 -2.82 -7.67
C THR A 94 4.32 -3.66 -6.47
N ALA A 95 3.00 -3.72 -6.19
CA ALA A 95 2.49 -4.59 -5.14
C ALA A 95 2.70 -6.07 -5.50
N LEU A 96 2.47 -6.41 -6.77
CA LEU A 96 2.73 -7.72 -7.33
C LEU A 96 4.22 -8.12 -7.21
N ALA A 97 5.13 -7.17 -7.41
CA ALA A 97 6.57 -7.39 -7.28
C ALA A 97 6.97 -7.79 -5.86
N VAL A 98 6.46 -7.06 -4.86
CA VAL A 98 6.72 -7.39 -3.46
C VAL A 98 6.10 -8.75 -3.10
N ALA A 99 4.88 -9.03 -3.55
CA ALA A 99 4.26 -10.33 -3.32
C ALA A 99 5.09 -11.48 -3.92
N LYS A 100 5.65 -11.31 -5.13
CA LYS A 100 6.52 -12.31 -5.76
C LYS A 100 7.88 -12.46 -5.09
N ILE A 101 8.44 -11.38 -4.54
CA ILE A 101 9.63 -11.47 -3.67
C ILE A 101 9.32 -12.35 -2.46
N VAL A 102 8.21 -12.08 -1.77
CA VAL A 102 7.80 -12.87 -0.59
C VAL A 102 7.57 -14.33 -0.95
N GLU A 103 6.92 -14.61 -2.08
CA GLU A 103 6.73 -15.97 -2.60
C GLU A 103 8.05 -16.69 -2.89
N SER A 104 9.05 -15.99 -3.43
CA SER A 104 10.37 -16.59 -3.70
C SER A 104 11.17 -16.94 -2.42
N CYS A 105 10.77 -16.39 -1.27
CA CYS A 105 11.40 -16.65 0.02
C CYS A 105 10.81 -17.92 0.64
N HIS A 106 11.41 -19.08 0.35
CA HIS A 106 10.92 -20.39 0.80
C HIS A 106 10.79 -20.56 2.33
N TRP A 107 11.45 -19.72 3.13
CA TRP A 107 11.30 -19.70 4.60
C TRP A 107 10.07 -18.92 5.09
N LEU A 108 9.42 -18.13 4.21
CA LEU A 108 8.20 -17.38 4.49
C LEU A 108 6.96 -18.01 3.85
N TYR A 109 7.14 -18.65 2.68
CA TYR A 109 6.05 -19.06 1.81
C TYR A 109 5.99 -20.59 1.66
N ASP A 110 4.94 -21.20 2.21
CA ASP A 110 4.76 -22.65 2.14
C ASP A 110 3.97 -23.05 0.89
N HIS A 111 4.70 -23.42 -0.16
CA HIS A 111 4.09 -23.93 -1.40
C HIS A 111 3.31 -25.25 -1.24
N SER A 112 3.53 -25.99 -0.14
CA SER A 112 2.78 -27.21 0.15
C SER A 112 1.41 -26.96 0.78
N SER A 113 1.23 -25.77 1.35
CA SER A 113 -0.05 -25.35 1.93
C SER A 113 -1.07 -24.99 0.85
N PRO A 114 -2.38 -25.14 1.14
CA PRO A 114 -3.45 -24.71 0.26
C PRO A 114 -3.33 -23.24 -0.13
N ILE A 115 -3.80 -22.93 -1.34
CA ILE A 115 -4.00 -21.54 -1.81
C ILE A 115 -4.84 -20.79 -0.78
N GLY A 116 -4.37 -19.61 -0.37
CA GLY A 116 -5.06 -18.75 0.58
C GLY A 116 -4.54 -18.90 2.02
N THR A 117 -3.64 -19.85 2.27
CA THR A 117 -3.05 -20.11 3.60
C THR A 117 -1.52 -20.27 3.54
N ARG A 118 -0.87 -19.93 2.43
CA ARG A 118 0.58 -20.16 2.25
C ARG A 118 1.46 -19.23 3.08
N LEU A 119 0.88 -18.13 3.57
CA LEU A 119 1.48 -17.18 4.52
C LEU A 119 0.88 -17.29 5.92
N GLU A 120 0.17 -18.37 6.26
CA GLU A 120 -0.38 -18.54 7.59
C GLU A 120 0.74 -18.55 8.65
N GLY A 121 0.55 -17.77 9.71
CA GLY A 121 1.57 -17.57 10.75
C GLY A 121 2.63 -16.50 10.42
N THR A 122 2.65 -15.96 9.20
CA THR A 122 3.54 -14.86 8.83
C THR A 122 2.92 -13.52 9.24
N VAL A 123 3.71 -12.68 9.92
CA VAL A 123 3.33 -11.32 10.31
C VAL A 123 4.13 -10.31 9.50
N VAL A 124 3.43 -9.43 8.79
CA VAL A 124 3.99 -8.47 7.84
C VAL A 124 3.70 -7.06 8.32
N THR A 125 4.70 -6.18 8.32
CA THR A 125 4.49 -4.73 8.44
C THR A 125 4.74 -4.08 7.08
N ILE A 126 3.79 -3.26 6.62
CA ILE A 126 3.90 -2.44 5.42
C ILE A 126 3.81 -0.97 5.85
N ILE A 127 4.90 -0.23 5.65
CA ILE A 127 4.99 1.21 5.91
C ILE A 127 4.85 1.96 4.59
N ASN A 128 3.79 2.77 4.49
CA ASN A 128 3.18 3.35 3.27
C ASN A 128 1.89 2.57 2.91
N ARG A 129 0.72 3.12 3.25
CA ARG A 129 -0.62 2.60 2.90
C ARG A 129 -1.25 3.27 1.67
N SER A 130 -0.43 3.72 0.72
CA SER A 130 -0.95 4.28 -0.54
C SER A 130 -1.81 3.28 -1.31
N GLU A 131 -2.70 3.80 -2.15
CA GLU A 131 -3.53 3.00 -3.07
C GLU A 131 -2.71 2.29 -4.17
N ILE A 132 -1.46 2.71 -4.37
CA ILE A 132 -0.57 2.19 -5.41
C ILE A 132 0.19 0.94 -4.95
N LEU A 133 0.62 0.91 -3.69
CA LEU A 133 1.48 -0.14 -3.16
C LEU A 133 0.91 -0.77 -1.90
N GLY A 134 0.72 0.04 -0.86
CA GLY A 134 0.53 -0.47 0.49
C GLY A 134 -0.77 -1.22 0.71
N ARG A 135 -1.88 -0.57 0.38
CA ARG A 135 -3.21 -1.15 0.47
C ARG A 135 -3.38 -2.38 -0.43
N PRO A 136 -2.99 -2.35 -1.72
CA PRO A 136 -3.05 -3.52 -2.58
C PRO A 136 -2.25 -4.69 -2.03
N LEU A 137 -0.99 -4.46 -1.66
CA LEU A 137 -0.11 -5.48 -1.10
C LEU A 137 -0.67 -6.08 0.20
N ALA A 138 -1.18 -5.25 1.11
CA ALA A 138 -1.77 -5.71 2.37
C ALA A 138 -2.95 -6.65 2.13
N ALA A 139 -3.81 -6.33 1.16
CA ALA A 139 -4.94 -7.18 0.79
C ALA A 139 -4.46 -8.51 0.17
N MET A 140 -3.47 -8.48 -0.73
CA MET A 140 -2.93 -9.70 -1.36
C MET A 140 -2.36 -10.65 -0.31
N LEU A 141 -1.45 -10.17 0.55
CA LEU A 141 -0.78 -11.01 1.56
C LEU A 141 -1.76 -11.52 2.63
N ALA A 142 -2.70 -10.68 3.09
CA ALA A 142 -3.69 -11.10 4.09
C ALA A 142 -4.66 -12.16 3.56
N ASN A 143 -4.98 -12.11 2.26
CA ASN A 143 -5.82 -13.14 1.63
C ASN A 143 -5.10 -14.47 1.42
N ASP A 144 -3.76 -14.48 1.50
CA ASP A 144 -2.95 -15.71 1.52
C ASP A 144 -2.59 -16.17 2.95
N GLY A 145 -3.25 -15.61 3.97
CA GLY A 145 -3.16 -16.06 5.36
C GLY A 145 -2.28 -15.21 6.27
N ALA A 146 -1.59 -14.19 5.75
CA ALA A 146 -0.75 -13.32 6.58
C ALA A 146 -1.58 -12.43 7.52
N ILE A 147 -0.96 -12.05 8.65
CA ILE A 147 -1.40 -10.92 9.46
C ILE A 147 -0.61 -9.70 9.01
N VAL A 148 -1.28 -8.63 8.55
CA VAL A 148 -0.58 -7.48 7.97
C VAL A 148 -0.88 -6.18 8.72
N TYR A 149 0.14 -5.59 9.32
CA TYR A 149 0.12 -4.21 9.80
C TYR A 149 0.33 -3.25 8.63
N SER A 150 -0.68 -2.46 8.29
CA SER A 150 -0.65 -1.49 7.20
C SER A 150 -0.65 -0.07 7.77
N ILE A 151 0.53 0.54 7.70
CA ILE A 151 0.84 1.81 8.37
C ILE A 151 0.72 2.97 7.39
N ASP A 152 0.00 4.00 7.83
CA ASP A 152 -0.14 5.29 7.19
C ASP A 152 0.32 6.38 8.18
N VAL A 153 0.47 7.61 7.69
CA VAL A 153 1.01 8.73 8.47
C VAL A 153 0.29 8.90 9.82
N ASP A 154 -1.04 8.81 9.80
CA ASP A 154 -1.87 9.09 10.97
C ASP A 154 -2.48 7.84 11.64
N SER A 155 -2.28 6.64 11.09
CA SER A 155 -2.99 5.45 11.60
C SER A 155 -2.44 4.11 11.10
N THR A 156 -2.67 3.09 11.92
CA THR A 156 -2.32 1.69 11.61
C THR A 156 -3.57 0.84 11.47
N LEU A 157 -3.64 0.09 10.37
CA LEU A 157 -4.70 -0.88 10.07
C LEU A 157 -4.14 -2.30 10.13
N LEU A 158 -4.86 -3.20 10.79
CA LEU A 158 -4.59 -4.63 10.79
C LEU A 158 -5.47 -5.31 9.73
N PHE A 159 -4.84 -5.90 8.72
CA PHE A 159 -5.48 -6.74 7.71
C PHE A 159 -5.32 -8.21 8.11
N GLN A 160 -6.40 -8.98 7.97
CA GLN A 160 -6.45 -10.41 8.23
C GLN A 160 -7.27 -11.12 7.14
N SER A 161 -7.12 -12.44 7.05
CA SER A 161 -7.84 -13.27 6.09
C SER A 161 -9.36 -13.07 6.13
N GLY A 162 -10.00 -13.22 4.97
CA GLY A 162 -11.43 -12.99 4.77
C GLY A 162 -11.82 -11.52 4.71
N GLY A 163 -10.88 -10.62 4.37
CA GLY A 163 -11.14 -9.18 4.21
C GLY A 163 -11.38 -8.43 5.51
N LYS A 164 -11.01 -9.01 6.66
CA LYS A 164 -11.17 -8.37 7.97
C LYS A 164 -10.13 -7.26 8.12
N MET A 165 -10.60 -6.07 8.46
CA MET A 165 -9.76 -4.90 8.69
C MET A 165 -10.13 -4.26 10.03
N LYS A 166 -9.12 -3.95 10.85
CA LYS A 166 -9.30 -3.30 12.16
C LYS A 166 -8.31 -2.16 12.34
N TYR A 167 -8.78 -0.97 12.72
CA TYR A 167 -7.87 0.09 13.18
C TYR A 167 -7.29 -0.27 14.54
N LEU A 168 -5.97 -0.17 14.64
CA LEU A 168 -5.24 -0.35 15.89
C LEU A 168 -5.18 0.97 16.66
N THR A 169 -5.18 0.87 17.98
CA THR A 169 -5.14 2.04 18.88
C THR A 169 -4.18 1.79 20.03
N GLY A 170 -3.55 2.84 20.55
CA GLY A 170 -2.62 2.70 21.67
C GLY A 170 -1.27 2.10 21.25
N PRO A 171 -0.58 1.36 22.12
CA PRO A 171 0.79 0.91 21.88
C PRO A 171 0.94 0.01 20.64
N GLU A 172 -0.07 -0.81 20.36
CA GLU A 172 -0.09 -1.73 19.21
C GLU A 172 -0.17 -1.01 17.85
N ALA A 173 -0.54 0.28 17.84
CA ALA A 173 -0.64 1.07 16.62
C ALA A 173 0.69 1.72 16.21
N THR A 174 1.71 1.67 17.07
CA THR A 174 3.00 2.32 16.81
C THR A 174 3.80 1.57 15.75
N VAL A 175 4.57 2.32 14.95
CA VAL A 175 5.46 1.75 13.92
C VAL A 175 6.45 0.78 14.54
N GLU A 176 7.08 1.17 15.64
CA GLU A 176 8.03 0.34 16.39
C GLU A 176 7.40 -0.99 16.82
N HIS A 177 6.19 -0.98 17.38
CA HIS A 177 5.52 -2.21 17.79
C HIS A 177 5.27 -3.13 16.59
N CYS A 178 4.75 -2.59 15.49
CA CYS A 178 4.45 -3.38 14.30
C CYS A 178 5.72 -4.01 13.73
N VAL A 179 6.78 -3.22 13.56
CA VAL A 179 8.08 -3.68 13.03
C VAL A 179 8.68 -4.78 13.92
N LYS A 180 8.73 -4.57 15.25
CA LYS A 180 9.29 -5.56 16.19
C LYS A 180 8.53 -6.89 16.23
N ASN A 181 7.25 -6.89 15.89
CA ASN A 181 6.41 -8.09 15.88
C ASN A 181 6.31 -8.75 14.49
N SER A 182 7.01 -8.24 13.47
CA SER A 182 6.90 -8.75 12.10
C SER A 182 8.12 -9.56 11.66
N SER A 183 7.87 -10.66 10.96
CA SER A 183 8.90 -11.43 10.26
C SER A 183 9.20 -10.86 8.88
N VAL A 184 8.29 -10.04 8.33
CA VAL A 184 8.49 -9.32 7.06
C VAL A 184 8.23 -7.84 7.27
N VAL A 185 9.13 -6.98 6.82
CA VAL A 185 8.99 -5.52 6.85
C VAL A 185 9.13 -4.97 5.45
N VAL A 186 8.08 -4.34 4.94
CA VAL A 186 8.06 -3.66 3.65
C VAL A 186 7.97 -2.17 3.91
N THR A 187 8.87 -1.39 3.33
CA THR A 187 8.87 0.07 3.45
C THR A 187 8.88 0.73 2.09
N GLY A 188 8.13 1.81 1.96
CA GLY A 188 8.02 2.57 0.72
C GLY A 188 7.83 4.06 0.98
N VAL A 189 8.40 4.60 2.06
CA VAL A 189 8.19 6.00 2.45
C VAL A 189 9.07 6.93 1.59
N PRO A 190 8.47 7.84 0.81
CA PRO A 190 9.22 8.73 -0.08
C PRO A 190 9.72 9.97 0.70
N SER A 191 10.56 9.74 1.71
CA SER A 191 11.12 10.79 2.54
C SER A 191 12.50 10.39 3.03
N GLU A 192 13.49 11.27 2.81
CA GLU A 192 14.85 11.12 3.32
C GLU A 192 14.91 11.19 4.87
N ASP A 193 13.93 11.86 5.50
CA ASP A 193 13.84 12.00 6.95
C ASP A 193 13.30 10.73 7.64
N PHE A 194 12.81 9.76 6.87
CA PHE A 194 12.24 8.53 7.41
C PHE A 194 13.27 7.39 7.41
N ASN A 195 13.52 6.83 8.59
CA ASN A 195 14.38 5.67 8.77
C ASN A 195 13.78 4.69 9.79
N ILE A 196 13.91 3.39 9.51
CA ILE A 196 13.56 2.30 10.42
C ILE A 196 14.85 1.86 11.13
N PRO A 197 14.97 2.08 12.46
CA PRO A 197 16.14 1.65 13.21
C PRO A 197 16.36 0.13 13.11
N ALA A 198 17.59 -0.30 12.79
CA ALA A 198 17.92 -1.72 12.66
C ALA A 198 17.60 -2.54 13.92
N GLN A 199 17.70 -1.92 15.10
CA GLN A 199 17.31 -2.49 16.40
C GLN A 199 15.82 -2.87 16.53
N TRP A 200 14.95 -2.38 15.64
CA TRP A 200 13.54 -2.81 15.59
C TRP A 200 13.35 -4.07 14.75
N ILE A 201 14.29 -4.38 13.86
CA ILE A 201 14.24 -5.53 12.98
C ILE A 201 14.61 -6.79 13.76
N ARG A 202 13.75 -7.80 13.66
CA ARG A 202 13.94 -9.07 14.36
C ARG A 202 14.95 -9.96 13.62
N PHE A 203 15.62 -10.82 14.39
CA PHE A 203 16.41 -11.93 13.87
C PHE A 203 15.64 -12.74 12.81
N GLY A 204 16.30 -13.02 11.67
CA GLY A 204 15.71 -13.82 10.60
C GLY A 204 14.63 -13.12 9.77
N SER A 205 14.38 -11.82 10.00
CA SER A 205 13.35 -11.09 9.26
C SER A 205 13.74 -10.82 7.81
N THR A 206 12.74 -10.71 6.95
CA THR A 206 12.89 -10.24 5.57
C THR A 206 12.52 -8.77 5.49
N VAL A 207 13.42 -7.93 5.00
CA VAL A 207 13.21 -6.48 4.86
C VAL A 207 13.24 -6.11 3.38
N ILE A 208 12.21 -5.42 2.91
CA ILE A 208 12.03 -5.05 1.50
C ILE A 208 11.86 -3.54 1.41
N ASN A 209 12.82 -2.85 0.81
CA ASN A 209 12.72 -1.43 0.51
C ASN A 209 12.22 -1.21 -0.92
N VAL A 210 11.06 -0.57 -1.02
CA VAL A 210 10.39 -0.19 -2.27
C VAL A 210 10.55 1.31 -2.53
N ALA A 211 10.98 2.09 -1.54
CA ALA A 211 11.23 3.52 -1.71
C ALA A 211 12.48 3.74 -2.56
N SER A 212 12.50 4.87 -3.27
CA SER A 212 13.74 5.39 -3.86
C SER A 212 14.72 5.86 -2.79
N GLU A 213 14.20 6.27 -1.63
CA GLU A 213 14.98 6.74 -0.49
C GLU A 213 15.47 5.60 0.42
N ILE A 214 16.52 5.88 1.18
CA ILE A 214 17.11 4.94 2.14
C ILE A 214 16.25 4.93 3.41
N ASN A 215 15.24 4.06 3.43
CA ASN A 215 14.38 3.89 4.60
C ASN A 215 14.99 2.99 5.68
N VAL A 216 16.05 2.24 5.37
CA VAL A 216 16.77 1.37 6.30
C VAL A 216 18.26 1.48 5.99
N ASP A 217 19.10 1.61 7.02
CA ASP A 217 20.55 1.62 6.83
C ASP A 217 21.07 0.22 6.51
N GLU A 218 21.68 0.04 5.34
CA GLU A 218 22.14 -1.28 4.90
C GLU A 218 23.33 -1.82 5.71
N GLU A 219 24.17 -0.93 6.24
CA GLU A 219 25.33 -1.33 7.04
C GLU A 219 24.86 -1.83 8.41
N GLU A 220 23.97 -1.08 9.08
CA GLU A 220 23.39 -1.52 10.35
C GLU A 220 22.54 -2.79 10.20
N LEU A 221 21.83 -2.93 9.08
CA LEU A 221 20.97 -4.09 8.84
C LEU A 221 21.78 -5.39 8.64
N ARG A 222 23.01 -5.32 8.13
CA ARG A 222 23.91 -6.48 8.00
C ARG A 222 24.29 -7.09 9.34
N ASP A 223 24.33 -6.27 10.39
CA ASP A 223 24.64 -6.72 11.75
C ASP A 223 23.46 -7.44 12.41
N VAL A 224 22.25 -7.32 11.86
CA VAL A 224 21.06 -8.05 12.34
C VAL A 224 21.12 -9.50 11.84
N PRO A 225 21.32 -10.50 12.73
CA PRO A 225 21.63 -11.83 12.26
C PRO A 225 20.44 -12.49 11.54
N GLY A 226 20.74 -13.14 10.41
CA GLY A 226 19.76 -13.87 9.60
C GLY A 226 18.82 -13.00 8.78
N VAL A 227 18.99 -11.67 8.76
CA VAL A 227 18.14 -10.79 7.94
C VAL A 227 18.39 -11.02 6.46
N PHE A 228 17.30 -11.14 5.72
CA PHE A 228 17.29 -11.12 4.26
C PHE A 228 16.81 -9.75 3.79
N TYR A 229 17.68 -8.98 3.13
CA TYR A 229 17.38 -7.63 2.71
C TYR A 229 17.27 -7.50 1.19
N VAL A 230 16.20 -6.87 0.73
CA VAL A 230 15.94 -6.53 -0.67
C VAL A 230 15.98 -5.01 -0.79
N PRO A 231 17.07 -4.43 -1.32
CA PRO A 231 17.27 -2.98 -1.30
C PRO A 231 16.41 -2.22 -2.30
N GLN A 232 16.04 -2.86 -3.42
CA GLN A 232 15.26 -2.25 -4.48
C GLN A 232 14.40 -3.27 -5.20
N VAL A 233 13.15 -2.91 -5.47
CA VAL A 233 12.16 -3.78 -6.15
C VAL A 233 12.00 -3.45 -7.64
N GLY A 234 12.53 -2.31 -8.09
CA GLY A 234 12.25 -1.75 -9.43
C GLY A 234 12.47 -2.70 -10.61
N LYS A 235 13.50 -3.55 -10.56
CA LYS A 235 13.77 -4.54 -11.63
C LYS A 235 12.63 -5.58 -11.75
N ILE A 236 12.09 -6.00 -10.61
CA ILE A 236 10.98 -6.97 -10.56
C ILE A 236 9.68 -6.27 -10.97
N THR A 237 9.51 -4.99 -10.60
CA THR A 237 8.38 -4.16 -11.08
C THR A 237 8.35 -4.09 -12.61
N VAL A 238 9.50 -3.86 -13.27
CA VAL A 238 9.57 -3.81 -14.75
C VAL A 238 9.20 -5.16 -15.36
N ALA A 239 9.73 -6.27 -14.83
CA ALA A 239 9.39 -7.61 -15.32
C ALA A 239 7.87 -7.91 -15.19
N LEU A 240 7.26 -7.45 -14.10
CA LEU A 240 5.83 -7.63 -13.89
C LEU A 240 4.94 -6.68 -14.70
N LEU A 241 5.46 -5.50 -15.05
CA LEU A 241 4.83 -4.63 -16.04
C LEU A 241 4.78 -5.31 -17.40
N GLU A 242 5.88 -5.94 -17.84
CA GLU A 242 5.92 -6.73 -19.07
C GLU A 242 4.96 -7.94 -19.02
N HIS A 243 4.88 -8.62 -17.87
CA HIS A 243 3.89 -9.68 -17.65
C HIS A 243 2.45 -9.17 -17.80
N ASN A 244 2.10 -8.05 -17.15
CA ASN A 244 0.77 -7.45 -17.27
C ASN A 244 0.45 -7.03 -18.71
N LEU A 245 1.43 -6.50 -19.45
CA LEU A 245 1.29 -6.20 -20.88
C LEU A 245 0.94 -7.46 -21.69
N MET A 246 1.62 -8.57 -21.45
CA MET A 246 1.32 -9.83 -22.14
C MET A 246 -0.08 -10.36 -21.83
N LEU A 247 -0.54 -10.22 -20.58
CA LEU A 247 -1.92 -10.56 -20.19
C LEU A 247 -2.96 -9.71 -20.93
N LEU A 248 -2.76 -8.38 -20.95
CA LEU A 248 -3.67 -7.46 -21.64
C LEU A 248 -3.69 -7.71 -23.16
N HIS A 249 -2.53 -7.95 -23.76
CA HIS A 249 -2.42 -8.30 -25.17
C HIS A 249 -3.20 -9.57 -25.51
N ARG A 250 -3.05 -10.64 -24.71
CA ARG A 250 -3.82 -11.88 -24.89
C ARG A 250 -5.33 -11.64 -24.83
N ARG A 251 -5.81 -10.88 -23.83
CA ARG A 251 -7.24 -10.56 -23.69
C ARG A 251 -7.80 -9.82 -24.89
N PHE A 252 -7.05 -8.83 -25.38
CA PHE A 252 -7.47 -8.07 -26.57
C PHE A 252 -7.68 -8.99 -27.79
N HIS A 253 -6.78 -9.94 -28.00
CA HIS A 253 -6.87 -10.88 -29.12
C HIS A 253 -7.90 -12.00 -28.91
N ALA A 254 -8.11 -12.46 -27.67
CA ALA A 254 -9.17 -13.42 -27.36
C ALA A 254 -10.56 -12.87 -27.72
N GLN A 255 -10.83 -11.61 -27.37
CA GLN A 255 -12.10 -10.91 -27.67
C GLN A 255 -12.32 -10.63 -29.16
N THR A 256 -11.27 -10.68 -29.99
CA THR A 256 -11.38 -10.41 -31.45
C THR A 256 -11.72 -11.68 -32.24
N THR A 257 -11.73 -12.86 -31.60
CA THR A 257 -11.90 -14.16 -32.27
C THR A 257 -13.34 -14.71 -32.16
N GLU A 258 -14.25 -13.97 -31.52
CA GLU A 258 -15.71 -14.21 -31.54
C GLU A 258 -16.42 -13.31 -32.55
#